data_AF-A0A9X0DC06-F1
#
_entry.id   AF-A0A9X0DC06-F1
#
_cell.length_a   1.000
_cell.length_b   1.000
_cell.length_c   1.000
_cell.angle_alpha   90.00
_cell.angle_beta   90.00
_cell.angle_gamma   90.00
#
_symmetry.space_group_name_H-M   'P 1'
#
loop_
_entity.id
_entity.type
_entity.pdbx_description
1 polymer ?
#
loop_
_entity_poly.entity_id
_entity_poly.type
_entity_poly.pdbx_seq_one_letter_code
_entity_poly.pdbx_strand_id
1 'polypeptide(L)'
;MKLTGHAGETVLLCQMCNAIAQGFMQPWIPALPPPTAPATPSKDKSEKAEKTKDDRVIEYALNTTNGQETKNLVPISTRHPLITSWVFCKQLLNQQMPKNLGHDDENLHSQGPMCRALCAVEMLSLQNNGLPEFTGTCPTLPEIVKLVDGCQWSDNLAELQMWSRLSVLAFNAENHSLVLHCGQRAVAFAESDKCLTKRQPKKPDSIFQHKLVVEQEMLYYGSVVMGQSLMKNMQGKNEIRRDALVCFVNACRFGQKAGNYDLVIAAARHYWNAIKPFIVEPIERELLREPMEAVLECIAAVAANEVGKEDEDDDEDTESAPEKKASKKPVSSKGEKEKKAKDKEGDKKKDKEKEKGKPGQYNHTLCLLRYH
;
A
#
# COMPACT_ATOMS: atom_id res chain seq x y z
N MET A 1 4.72 29.97 -8.09
CA MET A 1 5.97 29.68 -8.82
C MET A 1 7.02 30.71 -8.43
N LYS A 2 8.04 30.30 -7.65
CA LYS A 2 9.32 30.98 -7.28
C LYS A 2 9.78 30.27 -5.99
N LEU A 3 10.91 29.58 -5.85
CA LEU A 3 12.14 29.46 -6.62
C LEU A 3 12.50 27.97 -6.77
N THR A 4 12.62 27.44 -7.99
CA THR A 4 13.23 26.13 -8.25
C THR A 4 14.45 26.37 -9.13
N GLY A 5 15.54 26.79 -8.50
CA GLY A 5 16.83 26.99 -9.17
C GLY A 5 17.96 26.11 -8.63
N HIS A 6 17.89 25.66 -7.37
CA HIS A 6 18.99 24.91 -6.71
C HIS A 6 18.51 23.72 -5.85
N ALA A 7 17.20 23.52 -5.65
CA ALA A 7 16.69 22.41 -4.82
C ALA A 7 16.83 21.01 -5.46
N GLY A 8 17.07 20.94 -6.78
CA GLY A 8 17.20 19.68 -7.50
C GLY A 8 18.44 18.88 -7.10
N GLU A 9 19.57 19.55 -6.82
CA GLU A 9 20.81 18.90 -6.44
C GLU A 9 20.71 18.23 -5.07
N THR A 10 20.08 18.90 -4.10
CA THR A 10 19.87 18.34 -2.77
C THR A 10 18.85 17.20 -2.79
N VAL A 11 17.79 17.30 -3.59
CA VAL A 11 16.83 16.19 -3.77
C VAL A 11 17.53 14.98 -4.40
N LEU A 12 18.37 15.19 -5.41
CA LEU A 12 19.16 14.12 -6.04
C LEU A 12 20.12 13.48 -5.03
N LEU A 13 20.82 14.28 -4.22
CA LEU A 13 21.67 13.78 -3.14
C LEU A 13 20.88 12.86 -2.19
N CYS A 14 19.69 13.29 -1.74
CA CYS A 14 18.83 12.46 -0.90
C CYS A 14 18.47 11.13 -1.55
N GLN A 15 18.08 11.16 -2.83
CA GLN A 15 17.71 9.94 -3.58
C GLN A 15 18.91 9.00 -3.73
N MET A 16 20.10 9.53 -4.08
CA MET A 16 21.32 8.74 -4.20
C MET A 16 21.75 8.14 -2.86
N CYS A 17 21.75 8.92 -1.78
CA CYS A 17 22.08 8.43 -0.44
C CYS A 17 21.12 7.33 0.01
N ASN A 18 19.82 7.48 -0.27
CA ASN A 18 18.82 6.46 0.04
C ASN A 18 19.09 5.16 -0.75
N ALA A 19 19.27 5.26 -2.06
CA ALA A 19 19.51 4.11 -2.93
C ALA A 19 20.81 3.36 -2.57
N ILE A 20 21.89 4.11 -2.32
CA ILE A 20 23.18 3.54 -1.89
C ILE A 20 23.01 2.76 -0.60
N ALA A 21 22.35 3.34 0.40
CA ALA A 21 22.19 2.69 1.68
C ALA A 21 21.25 1.48 1.63
N GLN A 22 20.19 1.53 0.81
CA GLN A 22 19.36 0.35 0.53
C GLN A 22 20.19 -0.78 -0.11
N GLY A 23 21.06 -0.46 -1.07
CA GLY A 23 21.99 -1.41 -1.68
C GLY A 23 22.94 -2.04 -0.67
N PHE A 24 23.45 -1.27 0.29
CA PHE A 24 24.33 -1.78 1.34
C PHE A 24 23.61 -2.60 2.42
N MET A 25 22.35 -2.28 2.73
CA MET A 25 21.57 -3.06 3.71
C MET A 25 21.14 -4.42 3.16
N GLN A 26 20.99 -4.57 1.83
CA GLN A 26 20.42 -5.75 1.18
C GLN A 26 21.08 -7.09 1.57
N PRO A 27 22.42 -7.20 1.71
CA PRO A 27 23.08 -8.43 2.16
C PRO A 27 22.84 -8.79 3.63
N TRP A 28 22.41 -7.85 4.47
CA TRP A 28 22.22 -8.08 5.91
C TRP A 28 20.79 -8.42 6.29
N ILE A 29 19.84 -8.28 5.36
CA ILE A 29 18.46 -8.69 5.56
C ILE A 29 18.47 -10.22 5.69
N PRO A 30 18.08 -10.79 6.84
CA PRO A 30 18.08 -12.23 7.01
C PRO A 30 17.23 -12.89 5.92
N ALA A 31 17.80 -13.84 5.19
CA ALA A 31 17.03 -14.64 4.25
C ALA A 31 15.93 -15.38 5.03
N LEU A 32 14.69 -15.35 4.54
CA LEU A 32 13.62 -16.17 5.11
C LEU A 32 14.08 -17.63 5.07
N PRO A 33 14.15 -18.35 6.20
CA PRO A 33 14.59 -19.73 6.18
C PRO A 33 13.59 -20.56 5.36
N PRO A 34 14.05 -21.39 4.40
CA PRO A 34 13.19 -22.40 3.82
C PRO A 34 12.71 -23.35 4.94
N PRO A 35 11.53 -23.99 4.82
CA PRO A 35 10.89 -24.74 5.91
C PRO A 35 11.69 -25.93 6.49
N THR A 36 12.89 -26.21 6.01
CA THR A 36 13.70 -27.37 6.41
C THR A 36 15.20 -27.09 6.17
N ALA A 37 15.86 -26.34 7.05
CA ALA A 37 17.31 -26.43 7.19
C ALA A 37 17.77 -25.96 8.58
N PRO A 38 18.63 -26.74 9.28
CA PRO A 38 19.23 -26.30 10.54
C PRO A 38 20.31 -25.23 10.31
N ALA A 39 20.29 -24.19 11.15
CA ALA A 39 21.18 -23.03 11.07
C ALA A 39 22.63 -23.39 11.47
N THR A 40 23.59 -23.00 10.64
CA THR A 40 25.03 -22.98 10.98
C THR A 40 25.49 -21.54 11.24
N PRO A 41 26.19 -21.25 12.35
CA PRO A 41 26.69 -19.91 12.64
C PRO A 41 28.00 -19.62 11.90
N SER A 42 28.11 -18.45 11.26
CA SER A 42 29.33 -17.97 10.57
C SER A 42 29.96 -16.76 11.28
N LYS A 43 31.29 -16.62 11.13
CA LYS A 43 32.24 -15.79 11.91
C LYS A 43 32.04 -14.26 11.80
N ASP A 44 32.21 -13.58 12.93
CA ASP A 44 31.55 -12.29 13.22
C ASP A 44 32.50 -11.09 13.52
N LYS A 45 33.67 -10.99 12.88
CA LYS A 45 34.63 -9.90 13.19
C LYS A 45 35.04 -8.99 12.02
N SER A 46 34.78 -9.36 10.77
CA SER A 46 35.05 -8.50 9.60
C SER A 46 33.83 -7.65 9.18
N GLU A 47 32.61 -8.07 9.50
CA GLU A 47 31.38 -7.42 9.03
C GLU A 47 31.04 -6.10 9.72
N LYS A 48 31.47 -5.87 10.97
CA LYS A 48 31.11 -4.66 11.74
C LYS A 48 31.68 -3.36 11.18
N ALA A 49 32.83 -3.41 10.51
CA ALA A 49 33.52 -2.23 9.97
C ALA A 49 32.95 -1.76 8.62
N GLU A 50 32.35 -2.68 7.86
CA GLU A 50 31.62 -2.35 6.63
C GLU A 50 30.21 -1.84 6.98
N LYS A 51 29.57 -2.48 7.98
CA LYS A 51 28.27 -2.08 8.55
C LYS A 51 28.15 -0.65 9.05
N THR A 52 29.28 0.01 9.35
CA THR A 52 29.33 1.38 9.89
C THR A 52 29.46 2.47 8.82
N LYS A 53 29.70 2.13 7.55
CA LYS A 53 29.78 3.14 6.47
C LYS A 53 28.39 3.59 5.99
N ASP A 54 27.37 2.74 6.16
CA ASP A 54 26.06 2.91 5.51
C ASP A 54 25.13 3.81 6.32
N ASP A 55 25.18 3.67 7.64
CA ASP A 55 24.59 4.61 8.59
C ASP A 55 25.09 6.04 8.34
N ARG A 56 26.38 6.21 8.02
CA ARG A 56 26.99 7.53 7.78
C ARG A 56 26.47 8.22 6.53
N VAL A 57 26.10 7.46 5.48
CA VAL A 57 25.58 8.04 4.22
C VAL A 57 24.16 8.57 4.42
N ILE A 58 23.28 7.79 5.05
CA ILE A 58 21.91 8.26 5.32
C ILE A 58 21.92 9.39 6.36
N GLU A 59 22.70 9.26 7.45
CA GLU A 59 22.81 10.32 8.45
C GLU A 59 23.34 11.62 7.85
N TYR A 60 24.31 11.54 6.93
CA TYR A 60 24.79 12.72 6.21
C TYR A 60 23.66 13.42 5.45
N ALA A 61 22.84 12.67 4.69
CA ALA A 61 21.71 13.26 3.96
C ALA A 61 20.65 13.85 4.90
N LEU A 62 20.31 13.15 5.98
CA LEU A 62 19.33 13.61 6.98
C LEU A 62 19.80 14.89 7.69
N ASN A 63 21.09 14.96 8.04
CA ASN A 63 21.71 16.13 8.67
C ASN A 63 21.85 17.30 7.71
N THR A 64 22.20 17.04 6.45
CA THR A 64 22.33 18.09 5.42
C THR A 64 20.98 18.76 5.15
N THR A 65 19.90 17.99 5.16
CA THR A 65 18.55 18.47 4.84
C THR A 65 17.69 18.76 6.05
N ASN A 66 18.31 18.94 7.23
CA ASN A 66 17.63 19.12 8.52
C ASN A 66 16.84 20.43 8.67
N GLY A 67 16.90 21.34 7.69
CA GLY A 67 16.19 22.61 7.67
C GLY A 67 17.00 23.82 8.15
N GLN A 68 18.23 23.63 8.63
CA GLN A 68 19.10 24.72 9.09
C GLN A 68 19.55 25.65 7.94
N GLU A 69 19.86 25.07 6.78
CA GLU A 69 20.27 25.84 5.60
C GLU A 69 19.14 25.87 4.57
N THR A 70 18.68 27.08 4.21
CA THR A 70 17.58 27.27 3.24
C THR A 70 17.89 26.66 1.86
N LYS A 71 19.17 26.65 1.47
CA LYS A 71 19.65 26.02 0.22
C LYS A 71 19.51 24.49 0.20
N ASN A 72 19.43 23.84 1.36
CA ASN A 72 19.30 22.37 1.47
C ASN A 72 17.88 21.93 1.81
N LEU A 73 16.90 22.85 1.75
CA LEU A 73 15.51 22.50 2.01
C LEU A 73 14.98 21.60 0.89
N VAL A 74 14.45 20.44 1.31
CA VAL A 74 13.78 19.49 0.42
C VAL A 74 12.35 19.24 0.91
N PRO A 75 11.42 18.83 0.03
CA PRO A 75 10.08 18.44 0.45
C PRO A 75 10.08 17.30 1.47
N ILE A 76 9.06 17.24 2.34
CA ILE A 76 8.94 16.16 3.33
C ILE A 76 8.84 14.78 2.66
N SER A 77 8.24 14.70 1.48
CA SER A 77 8.18 13.48 0.67
C SER A 77 9.56 12.99 0.21
N THR A 78 10.56 13.87 0.11
CA THR A 78 11.95 13.48 -0.15
C THR A 78 12.65 12.98 1.11
N ARG A 79 12.31 13.51 2.28
CA ARG A 79 12.87 13.05 3.56
C ARG A 79 12.28 11.73 4.05
N HIS A 80 11.03 11.45 3.72
CA HIS A 80 10.34 10.25 4.22
C HIS A 80 11.10 8.95 3.91
N PRO A 81 11.49 8.63 2.65
CA PRO A 81 12.25 7.42 2.35
C PRO A 81 13.60 7.34 3.09
N LEU A 82 14.29 8.49 3.27
CA LEU A 82 15.52 8.55 4.06
C LEU A 82 15.29 8.16 5.52
N ILE A 83 14.20 8.65 6.13
CA ILE A 83 13.82 8.30 7.50
C ILE A 83 13.49 6.81 7.59
N THR A 84 12.71 6.28 6.66
CA THR A 84 12.39 4.84 6.59
C THR A 84 13.65 3.99 6.55
N SER A 85 14.55 4.27 5.61
CA SER A 85 15.83 3.55 5.47
C SER A 85 16.73 3.72 6.69
N TRP A 86 16.77 4.91 7.29
CA TRP A 86 17.56 5.18 8.48
C TRP A 86 17.07 4.40 9.69
N VAL A 87 15.77 4.42 9.98
CA VAL A 87 15.19 3.65 11.10
C VAL A 87 15.46 2.16 10.92
N PHE A 88 15.29 1.64 9.71
CA PHE A 88 15.60 0.24 9.40
C PHE A 88 17.09 -0.08 9.59
N CYS A 89 17.99 0.79 9.12
CA CYS A 89 19.43 0.67 9.33
C CYS A 89 19.78 0.64 10.83
N LYS A 90 19.19 1.54 11.65
CA LYS A 90 19.38 1.54 13.10
C LYS A 90 18.92 0.24 13.74
N GLN A 91 17.82 -0.34 13.27
CA GLN A 91 17.34 -1.64 13.75
C GLN A 91 18.32 -2.78 13.41
N LEU A 92 18.77 -2.85 12.15
CA LEU A 92 19.72 -3.86 11.68
C LEU A 92 21.04 -3.81 12.46
N LEU A 93 21.50 -2.61 12.80
CA LEU A 93 22.73 -2.39 13.55
C LEU A 93 22.55 -2.48 15.08
N ASN A 94 21.32 -2.71 15.55
CA ASN A 94 20.95 -2.66 16.97
C ASN A 94 21.45 -1.38 17.68
N GLN A 95 21.30 -0.25 17.00
CA GLN A 95 21.70 1.05 17.51
C GLN A 95 20.51 1.74 18.20
N GLN A 96 20.81 2.52 19.24
CA GLN A 96 19.78 3.30 19.91
C GLN A 96 19.27 4.44 19.02
N MET A 97 17.96 4.67 19.08
CA MET A 97 17.35 5.81 18.41
C MET A 97 17.61 7.10 19.17
N PRO A 98 17.98 8.20 18.48
CA PRO A 98 18.10 9.52 19.10
C PRO A 98 16.77 9.97 19.70
N LYS A 99 16.81 10.62 20.86
CA LYS A 99 15.59 11.08 21.56
C LYS A 99 14.75 12.08 20.75
N ASN A 100 15.37 12.85 19.87
CA ASN A 100 14.71 13.98 19.22
C ASN A 100 14.18 13.64 17.82
N LEU A 101 14.38 12.39 17.33
CA LEU A 101 13.87 11.83 16.06
C LEU A 101 13.80 12.85 14.88
N GLY A 102 14.76 13.78 14.81
CA GLY A 102 14.64 15.03 14.04
C GLY A 102 15.41 16.19 14.69
N HIS A 103 15.29 17.38 14.11
CA HIS A 103 15.83 18.61 14.65
C HIS A 103 14.73 19.38 15.40
N ASP A 104 15.00 19.79 16.64
CA ASP A 104 14.09 20.61 17.46
C ASP A 104 14.18 22.08 17.05
N ASP A 105 13.73 22.40 15.84
CA ASP A 105 13.30 23.77 15.57
C ASP A 105 11.84 23.88 16.02
N GLU A 106 11.62 24.58 17.14
CA GLU A 106 10.30 24.89 17.72
C GLU A 106 9.40 25.68 16.76
N ASN A 107 9.92 26.10 15.60
CA ASN A 107 9.10 26.66 14.54
C ASN A 107 8.06 25.63 14.04
N LEU A 108 6.78 25.96 14.18
CA LEU A 108 5.65 25.13 13.72
C LEU A 108 5.64 24.89 12.19
N HIS A 109 6.34 25.75 11.44
CA HIS A 109 6.53 25.60 9.99
C HIS A 109 7.78 24.77 9.65
N SER A 110 8.51 24.28 10.66
CA SER A 110 9.63 23.38 10.48
C SER A 110 9.15 21.98 10.11
N GLN A 111 10.01 21.21 9.46
CA GLN A 111 9.73 19.81 9.16
C GLN A 111 9.97 18.88 10.37
N GLY A 112 10.40 19.43 11.51
CA GLY A 112 10.75 18.67 12.72
C GLY A 112 9.60 17.78 13.22
N PRO A 113 8.40 18.32 13.49
CA PRO A 113 7.25 17.53 13.93
C PRO A 113 6.91 16.37 12.97
N MET A 114 6.88 16.64 11.65
CA MET A 114 6.63 15.61 10.63
C MET A 114 7.72 14.53 10.64
N CYS A 115 9.00 14.90 10.72
CA CYS A 115 10.10 13.93 10.77
C CYS A 115 10.00 13.02 12.00
N ARG A 116 9.67 13.58 13.17
CA ARG A 116 9.48 12.81 14.41
C ARG A 116 8.30 11.84 14.27
N ALA A 117 7.19 12.30 13.70
CA ALA A 117 6.02 11.46 13.47
C ALA A 117 6.32 10.32 12.48
N LEU A 118 6.96 10.61 11.35
CA LEU A 118 7.41 9.60 10.37
C LEU A 118 8.29 8.55 11.04
N CYS A 119 9.33 9.00 11.76
CA CYS A 119 10.25 8.11 12.45
C CYS A 119 9.54 7.20 13.46
N ALA A 120 8.61 7.75 14.24
CA ALA A 120 7.87 6.98 15.24
C ALA A 120 6.94 5.94 14.59
N VAL A 121 6.27 6.28 13.48
CA VAL A 121 5.47 5.33 12.70
C VAL A 121 6.35 4.19 12.14
N GLU A 122 7.53 4.52 11.62
CA GLU A 122 8.47 3.50 11.12
C GLU A 122 8.94 2.55 12.23
N MET A 123 9.37 3.11 13.37
CA MET A 123 9.78 2.33 14.53
C MET A 123 8.69 1.37 15.00
N LEU A 124 7.42 1.82 15.02
CA LEU A 124 6.29 0.97 15.38
C LEU A 124 6.03 -0.11 14.33
N SER A 125 6.14 0.22 13.05
CA SER A 125 5.89 -0.73 11.95
C SER A 125 6.93 -1.85 11.85
N LEU A 126 8.13 -1.60 12.36
CA LEU A 126 9.23 -2.56 12.40
C LEU A 126 9.23 -3.44 13.65
N GLN A 127 8.27 -3.26 14.56
CA GLN A 127 8.11 -4.16 15.71
C GLN A 127 7.67 -5.55 15.25
N ASN A 128 8.15 -6.59 15.94
CA ASN A 128 7.82 -8.00 15.64
C ASN A 128 8.26 -8.50 14.25
N ASN A 129 9.27 -7.88 13.63
CA ASN A 129 9.83 -8.34 12.34
C ASN A 129 10.95 -9.39 12.47
N GLY A 130 11.25 -9.85 13.69
CA GLY A 130 12.32 -10.81 13.98
C GLY A 130 13.73 -10.20 14.11
N LEU A 131 13.87 -8.89 13.96
CA LEU A 131 15.08 -8.13 14.28
C LEU A 131 15.01 -7.57 15.72
N PRO A 132 16.13 -7.05 16.26
CA PRO A 132 16.12 -6.38 17.57
C PRO A 132 15.04 -5.29 17.63
N GLU A 133 14.29 -5.27 18.72
CA GLU A 133 13.24 -4.26 18.95
C GLU A 133 13.84 -2.96 19.49
N PHE A 134 13.15 -1.85 19.23
CA PHE A 134 13.49 -0.53 19.77
C PHE A 134 13.09 -0.38 21.25
N THR A 135 13.63 -1.24 22.11
CA THR A 135 13.26 -1.30 23.54
C THR A 135 13.48 0.04 24.23
N GLY A 136 12.44 0.53 24.92
CA GLY A 136 12.49 1.76 25.74
C GLY A 136 12.56 3.08 24.96
N THR A 137 12.55 3.06 23.63
CA THR A 137 12.58 4.28 22.79
C THR A 137 11.40 4.39 21.83
N CYS A 138 10.74 3.28 21.47
CA CYS A 138 9.55 3.30 20.62
C CYS A 138 8.34 3.86 21.39
N PRO A 139 7.70 4.94 20.90
CA PRO A 139 6.45 5.42 21.48
C PRO A 139 5.31 4.42 21.26
N THR A 140 4.29 4.48 22.11
CA THR A 140 3.10 3.65 22.00
C THR A 140 2.21 4.12 20.85
N LEU A 141 1.38 3.23 20.30
CA LEU A 141 0.46 3.57 19.21
C LEU A 141 -0.42 4.82 19.49
N PRO A 142 -1.05 5.00 20.66
CA PRO A 142 -1.80 6.23 20.95
C PRO A 142 -0.93 7.50 20.98
N GLU A 143 0.32 7.40 21.44
CA GLU A 143 1.25 8.54 21.42
C GLU A 143 1.63 8.90 19.99
N ILE A 144 1.86 7.91 19.13
CA ILE A 144 2.18 8.14 17.71
C ILE A 144 1.00 8.78 16.98
N VAL A 145 -0.24 8.33 17.24
CA VAL A 145 -1.44 8.96 16.69
C VAL A 145 -1.51 10.44 17.08
N LYS A 146 -1.22 10.79 18.35
CA LYS A 146 -1.17 12.19 18.79
C LYS A 146 -0.05 12.99 18.10
N LEU A 147 1.12 12.37 17.87
CA LEU A 147 2.21 13.02 17.14
C LEU A 147 1.81 13.35 15.71
N VAL A 148 1.19 12.39 14.99
CA VAL A 148 0.71 12.59 13.61
C VAL A 148 -0.40 13.63 13.57
N ASP A 149 -1.31 13.63 14.54
CA ASP A 149 -2.41 14.59 14.61
C ASP A 149 -1.94 16.03 14.89
N GLY A 150 -0.88 16.19 15.69
CA GLY A 150 -0.28 17.48 16.00
C GLY A 150 0.57 18.10 14.88
N CYS A 151 0.76 17.40 13.76
CA CYS A 151 1.60 17.87 12.67
C CYS A 151 0.85 18.80 11.70
N GLN A 152 1.52 19.88 11.26
CA GLN A 152 1.09 20.66 10.09
C GLN A 152 1.74 20.07 8.84
N TRP A 153 1.01 19.19 8.15
CA TRP A 153 1.52 18.47 7.00
C TRP A 153 1.70 19.39 5.78
N SER A 154 2.93 19.41 5.24
CA SER A 154 3.25 20.14 4.00
C SER A 154 2.96 19.34 2.72
N ASP A 155 2.76 18.02 2.85
CA ASP A 155 2.43 17.12 1.75
C ASP A 155 1.21 16.25 2.14
N ASN A 156 0.12 16.40 1.38
CA ASN A 156 -1.14 15.71 1.62
C ASN A 156 -1.03 14.20 1.45
N LEU A 157 -0.20 13.73 0.52
CA LEU A 157 -0.06 12.30 0.27
C LEU A 157 0.75 11.64 1.41
N ALA A 158 1.75 12.34 1.93
CA ALA A 158 2.47 11.90 3.13
C ALA A 158 1.55 11.84 4.36
N GLU A 159 0.67 12.83 4.55
CA GLU A 159 -0.33 12.81 5.62
C GLU A 159 -1.28 11.60 5.49
N LEU A 160 -1.83 11.38 4.30
CA LEU A 160 -2.71 10.24 4.02
C LEU A 160 -1.99 8.90 4.24
N GLN A 161 -0.73 8.79 3.84
CA GLN A 161 0.09 7.61 4.08
C GLN A 161 0.22 7.32 5.59
N MET A 162 0.39 8.34 6.43
CA MET A 162 0.48 8.13 7.87
C MET A 162 -0.84 7.61 8.45
N TRP A 163 -1.97 8.21 8.07
CA TRP A 163 -3.28 7.79 8.56
C TRP A 163 -3.66 6.36 8.11
N SER A 164 -3.39 6.03 6.85
CA SER A 164 -3.63 4.67 6.32
C SER A 164 -2.72 3.63 6.97
N ARG A 165 -1.44 3.94 7.22
CA ARG A 165 -0.53 3.03 7.94
C ARG A 165 -0.93 2.85 9.40
N LEU A 166 -1.28 3.94 10.08
CA LEU A 166 -1.72 3.87 11.48
C LEU A 166 -3.02 3.08 11.66
N SER A 167 -3.95 3.13 10.70
CA SER A 167 -5.16 2.31 10.78
C SER A 167 -4.83 0.81 10.70
N VAL A 168 -3.91 0.41 9.82
CA VAL A 168 -3.42 -0.98 9.71
C VAL A 168 -2.69 -1.40 11.00
N LEU A 169 -1.79 -0.56 11.53
CA LEU A 169 -1.08 -0.84 12.77
C LEU A 169 -2.04 -0.96 13.97
N ALA A 170 -3.05 -0.09 14.04
CA ALA A 170 -4.09 -0.16 15.06
C ALA A 170 -4.94 -1.43 14.96
N PHE A 171 -5.20 -1.91 13.74
CA PHE A 171 -5.94 -3.14 13.52
C PHE A 171 -5.15 -4.37 13.94
N ASN A 172 -3.85 -4.39 13.65
CA ASN A 172 -2.94 -5.44 14.09
C ASN A 172 -2.77 -5.45 15.62
N ALA A 173 -2.85 -4.27 16.25
CA ALA A 173 -2.86 -4.12 17.70
C ALA A 173 -4.25 -4.35 18.36
N GLU A 174 -5.25 -4.78 17.58
CA GLU A 174 -6.64 -4.99 18.01
C GLU A 174 -7.30 -3.78 18.69
N ASN A 175 -6.82 -2.57 18.40
CA ASN A 175 -7.32 -1.33 18.97
C ASN A 175 -8.43 -0.72 18.11
N HIS A 176 -9.67 -1.16 18.34
CA HIS A 176 -10.82 -0.77 17.54
C HIS A 176 -11.03 0.75 17.43
N SER A 177 -10.89 1.48 18.54
CA SER A 177 -11.13 2.94 18.54
C SER A 177 -10.12 3.69 17.68
N LEU A 178 -8.84 3.29 17.75
CA LEU A 178 -7.80 3.91 16.93
C LEU A 178 -7.91 3.52 15.45
N VAL A 179 -8.37 2.31 15.13
CA VAL A 179 -8.66 1.93 13.74
C VAL A 179 -9.69 2.86 13.13
N LEU A 180 -10.81 3.08 13.83
CA LEU A 180 -11.86 3.96 13.33
C LEU A 180 -11.37 5.39 13.21
N HIS A 181 -10.67 5.91 14.22
CA HIS A 181 -10.14 7.27 14.18
C HIS A 181 -9.17 7.49 13.00
N CYS A 182 -8.16 6.63 12.85
CA CYS A 182 -7.15 6.77 11.80
C CYS A 182 -7.75 6.53 10.42
N GLY A 183 -8.64 5.54 10.28
CA GLY A 183 -9.33 5.26 9.02
C GLY A 183 -10.28 6.38 8.60
N GLN A 184 -11.01 7.00 9.53
CA GLN A 184 -11.85 8.17 9.24
C GLN A 184 -11.01 9.36 8.78
N ARG A 185 -9.87 9.62 9.44
CA ARG A 185 -8.92 10.65 9.02
C ARG A 185 -8.38 10.40 7.61
N ALA A 186 -8.07 9.14 7.27
CA ALA A 186 -7.65 8.79 5.92
C ALA A 186 -8.77 9.01 4.90
N VAL A 187 -9.96 8.44 5.11
CA VAL A 187 -11.07 8.49 4.14
C VAL A 187 -11.61 9.91 3.93
N ALA A 188 -11.51 10.79 4.93
CA ALA A 188 -11.87 12.20 4.80
C ALA A 188 -11.10 12.92 3.67
N PHE A 189 -9.93 12.42 3.26
CA PHE A 189 -9.20 12.96 2.11
C PHE A 189 -10.01 12.86 0.82
N ALA A 190 -10.75 11.76 0.62
CA ALA A 190 -11.54 11.54 -0.60
C ALA A 190 -12.59 12.63 -0.83
N GLU A 191 -13.16 13.17 0.26
CA GLU A 191 -14.18 14.20 0.23
C GLU A 191 -13.60 15.63 0.26
N SER A 192 -12.34 15.79 0.67
CA SER A 192 -11.66 17.08 0.76
C SER A 192 -11.22 17.64 -0.60
N ASP A 193 -10.83 18.92 -0.65
CA ASP A 193 -10.18 19.54 -1.82
C ASP A 193 -8.73 19.08 -2.03
N LYS A 194 -8.19 18.30 -1.08
CA LYS A 194 -6.85 17.73 -1.16
C LYS A 194 -6.79 16.55 -2.15
N CYS A 195 -7.93 15.88 -2.39
CA CYS A 195 -8.05 14.68 -3.23
C CYS A 195 -7.54 14.89 -4.65
N LEU A 196 -6.62 14.05 -5.11
CA LEU A 196 -6.03 14.14 -6.44
C LEU A 196 -7.06 13.85 -7.54
N THR A 197 -8.07 13.01 -7.31
CA THR A 197 -9.10 12.73 -8.33
C THR A 197 -9.90 13.97 -8.74
N LYS A 198 -9.97 14.98 -7.86
CA LYS A 198 -10.65 16.25 -8.15
C LYS A 198 -9.78 17.21 -8.95
N ARG A 199 -8.46 17.00 -8.94
CA ARG A 199 -7.50 17.79 -9.72
C ARG A 199 -7.45 17.16 -11.11
N GLN A 200 -8.11 17.78 -12.07
CA GLN A 200 -8.07 17.32 -13.47
C GLN A 200 -7.08 18.19 -14.26
N PRO A 201 -5.77 17.85 -14.28
CA PRO A 201 -4.83 18.51 -15.17
C PRO A 201 -5.19 18.20 -16.63
N LYS A 202 -5.03 19.18 -17.53
CA LYS A 202 -5.32 19.02 -18.96
C LYS A 202 -4.49 17.91 -19.62
N LYS A 203 -3.29 17.64 -19.09
CA LYS A 203 -2.38 16.57 -19.49
C LYS A 203 -1.71 16.03 -18.23
N PRO A 204 -2.21 14.92 -17.63
CA PRO A 204 -1.52 14.29 -16.51
C PRO A 204 -0.23 13.66 -17.00
N ASP A 205 0.88 13.92 -16.31
CA ASP A 205 2.14 13.20 -16.51
C ASP A 205 2.12 11.85 -15.77
N SER A 206 3.10 10.99 -16.08
CA SER A 206 3.23 9.68 -15.44
C SER A 206 3.37 9.77 -13.91
N ILE A 207 4.05 10.81 -13.41
CA ILE A 207 4.23 11.04 -11.96
C ILE A 207 2.88 11.35 -11.29
N PHE A 208 2.04 12.18 -11.90
CA PHE A 208 0.72 12.49 -11.38
C PHE A 208 -0.18 11.25 -11.39
N GLN A 209 -0.15 10.46 -12.47
CA GLN A 209 -0.89 9.20 -12.55
C GLN A 209 -0.47 8.22 -11.44
N HIS A 210 0.84 8.05 -11.23
CA HIS A 210 1.36 7.22 -10.15
C HIS A 210 0.89 7.71 -8.77
N LYS A 211 0.96 9.03 -8.52
CA LYS A 211 0.47 9.61 -7.25
C LYS A 211 -1.03 9.38 -7.06
N LEU A 212 -1.81 9.45 -8.13
CA LEU A 212 -3.24 9.17 -8.08
C LEU A 212 -3.50 7.72 -7.67
N VAL A 213 -2.83 6.76 -8.30
CA VAL A 213 -2.93 5.33 -7.94
C VAL A 213 -2.60 5.13 -6.46
N VAL A 214 -1.46 5.64 -6.01
CA VAL A 214 -1.00 5.53 -4.62
C VAL A 214 -2.01 6.15 -3.63
N GLU A 215 -2.57 7.33 -3.93
CA GLU A 215 -3.60 7.94 -3.09
C GLU A 215 -4.82 7.01 -2.93
N GLN A 216 -5.28 6.41 -4.03
CA GLN A 216 -6.44 5.52 -4.01
C GLN A 216 -6.14 4.20 -3.27
N GLU A 217 -4.94 3.64 -3.41
CA GLU A 217 -4.52 2.47 -2.62
C GLU A 217 -4.48 2.78 -1.11
N MET A 218 -4.00 3.95 -0.70
CA MET A 218 -4.00 4.36 0.71
C MET A 218 -5.43 4.55 1.26
N LEU A 219 -6.33 5.15 0.48
CA LEU A 219 -7.74 5.28 0.82
C LEU A 219 -8.44 3.91 0.95
N TYR A 220 -8.10 2.98 0.04
CA TYR A 220 -8.54 1.59 0.12
C TYR A 220 -8.17 0.96 1.46
N TYR A 221 -6.90 1.04 1.88
CA TYR A 221 -6.45 0.44 3.14
C TYR A 221 -7.15 1.05 4.36
N GLY A 222 -7.31 2.37 4.37
CA GLY A 222 -8.07 3.06 5.42
C GLY A 222 -9.50 2.54 5.53
N SER A 223 -10.18 2.38 4.39
CA SER A 223 -11.58 1.96 4.35
C SER A 223 -11.77 0.48 4.68
N VAL A 224 -10.98 -0.42 4.07
CA VAL A 224 -11.15 -1.87 4.27
C VAL A 224 -10.88 -2.29 5.71
N VAL A 225 -9.87 -1.69 6.36
CA VAL A 225 -9.49 -2.00 7.74
C VAL A 225 -10.55 -1.51 8.73
N MET A 226 -11.16 -0.34 8.49
CA MET A 226 -12.33 0.09 9.26
C MET A 226 -13.47 -0.91 9.15
N GLY A 227 -13.83 -1.33 7.93
CA GLY A 227 -14.88 -2.33 7.70
C GLY A 227 -14.61 -3.65 8.43
N GLN A 228 -13.38 -4.16 8.36
CA GLN A 228 -13.00 -5.38 9.07
C GLN A 228 -13.08 -5.21 10.60
N SER A 229 -12.66 -4.05 11.12
CA SER A 229 -12.70 -3.73 12.55
C SER A 229 -14.13 -3.63 13.08
N LEU A 230 -15.03 -3.03 12.31
CA LEU A 230 -16.48 -3.00 12.59
C LEU A 230 -17.05 -4.43 12.59
N MET A 231 -16.73 -5.25 11.59
CA MET A 231 -17.17 -6.65 11.53
C MET A 231 -16.67 -7.50 12.72
N LYS A 232 -15.45 -7.25 13.22
CA LYS A 232 -14.93 -7.93 14.42
C LYS A 232 -15.67 -7.51 15.71
N ASN A 233 -16.11 -6.25 15.79
CA ASN A 233 -16.72 -5.68 16.99
C ASN A 233 -18.26 -5.59 16.95
N MET A 234 -18.90 -6.04 15.87
CA MET A 234 -20.33 -5.82 15.64
C MET A 234 -21.25 -6.55 16.64
N GLN A 235 -20.82 -7.66 17.25
CA GLN A 235 -21.60 -8.44 18.24
C GLN A 235 -23.05 -8.75 17.80
N GLY A 236 -23.28 -8.98 16.50
CA GLY A 236 -24.61 -9.25 15.94
C GLY A 236 -25.47 -8.01 15.63
N LYS A 237 -25.00 -6.79 15.94
CA LYS A 237 -25.72 -5.54 15.65
C LYS A 237 -25.69 -5.25 14.15
N ASN A 238 -26.86 -5.28 13.51
CA ASN A 238 -26.98 -5.06 12.06
C ASN A 238 -26.61 -3.63 11.63
N GLU A 239 -26.76 -2.62 12.49
CA GLU A 239 -26.33 -1.24 12.22
C GLU A 239 -24.82 -1.16 11.96
N ILE A 240 -24.01 -1.72 12.87
CA ILE A 240 -22.54 -1.76 12.72
C ILE A 240 -22.13 -2.55 11.48
N ARG A 241 -22.88 -3.61 11.13
CA ARG A 241 -22.65 -4.35 9.89
C ARG A 241 -22.90 -3.47 8.67
N ARG A 242 -23.93 -2.62 8.67
CA ARG A 242 -24.18 -1.69 7.56
C ARG A 242 -23.09 -0.65 7.44
N ASP A 243 -22.57 -0.13 8.55
CA ASP A 243 -21.41 0.76 8.54
C ASP A 243 -20.18 0.07 7.92
N ALA A 244 -19.99 -1.22 8.21
CA ALA A 244 -18.93 -2.02 7.58
C ALA A 244 -19.14 -2.21 6.07
N LEU A 245 -20.40 -2.42 5.62
CA LEU A 245 -20.72 -2.53 4.20
C LEU A 245 -20.36 -1.24 3.45
N VAL A 246 -20.67 -0.07 4.01
CA VAL A 246 -20.28 1.22 3.42
C VAL A 246 -18.76 1.30 3.25
N CYS A 247 -18.00 0.86 4.25
CA CYS A 247 -16.55 0.80 4.15
C CYS A 247 -16.07 -0.13 3.03
N PHE A 248 -16.65 -1.31 2.87
CA PHE A 248 -16.24 -2.23 1.80
C PHE A 248 -16.61 -1.74 0.40
N VAL A 249 -17.75 -1.06 0.23
CA VAL A 249 -18.13 -0.42 -1.04
C VAL A 249 -17.15 0.71 -1.38
N ASN A 250 -16.81 1.55 -0.41
CA ASN A 250 -15.81 2.61 -0.61
C ASN A 250 -14.44 2.02 -0.96
N ALA A 251 -14.02 0.96 -0.29
CA ALA A 251 -12.81 0.23 -0.65
C ALA A 251 -12.85 -0.26 -2.11
N CYS A 252 -13.96 -0.85 -2.59
CA CYS A 252 -14.10 -1.25 -3.99
C CYS A 252 -13.92 -0.06 -4.95
N ARG A 253 -14.54 1.09 -4.66
CA ARG A 253 -14.41 2.32 -5.46
C ARG A 253 -12.98 2.86 -5.49
N PHE A 254 -12.27 2.81 -4.37
CA PHE A 254 -10.87 3.21 -4.31
C PHE A 254 -9.97 2.24 -5.09
N GLY A 255 -10.16 0.93 -4.93
CA GLY A 255 -9.44 -0.07 -5.73
C GLY A 255 -9.68 0.09 -7.24
N GLN A 256 -10.92 0.39 -7.63
CA GLN A 256 -11.28 0.68 -9.03
C GLN A 256 -10.51 1.90 -9.57
N LYS A 257 -10.49 3.00 -8.82
CA LYS A 257 -9.77 4.22 -9.21
C LYS A 257 -8.25 4.04 -9.21
N ALA A 258 -7.73 3.13 -8.39
CA ALA A 258 -6.33 2.71 -8.44
C ALA A 258 -6.02 1.81 -9.66
N GLY A 259 -7.05 1.26 -10.33
CA GLY A 259 -6.87 0.28 -11.39
C GLY A 259 -6.32 -1.06 -10.89
N ASN A 260 -6.49 -1.38 -9.61
CA ASN A 260 -5.89 -2.55 -8.98
C ASN A 260 -6.95 -3.63 -8.76
N TYR A 261 -6.93 -4.67 -9.61
CA TYR A 261 -7.90 -5.76 -9.61
C TYR A 261 -7.96 -6.52 -8.27
N ASP A 262 -6.79 -6.84 -7.71
CA ASP A 262 -6.68 -7.62 -6.48
C ASP A 262 -7.34 -6.91 -5.28
N LEU A 263 -7.16 -5.59 -5.18
CA LEU A 263 -7.79 -4.79 -4.13
C LEU A 263 -9.31 -4.81 -4.27
N VAL A 264 -9.84 -4.64 -5.48
CA VAL A 264 -11.30 -4.66 -5.71
C VAL A 264 -11.89 -6.03 -5.34
N ILE A 265 -11.27 -7.13 -5.77
CA ILE A 265 -11.76 -8.47 -5.46
C ILE A 265 -11.66 -8.78 -3.95
N ALA A 266 -10.60 -8.33 -3.28
CA ALA A 266 -10.46 -8.51 -1.84
C ALA A 266 -11.57 -7.76 -1.07
N ALA A 267 -11.84 -6.49 -1.39
CA ALA A 267 -12.93 -5.73 -0.76
C ALA A 267 -14.31 -6.31 -1.08
N ALA A 268 -14.54 -6.72 -2.34
CA ALA A 268 -15.79 -7.37 -2.73
C ALA A 268 -16.01 -8.66 -1.92
N ARG A 269 -14.98 -9.48 -1.72
CA ARG A 269 -15.08 -10.67 -0.87
C ARG A 269 -15.52 -10.32 0.56
N HIS A 270 -14.97 -9.25 1.14
CA HIS A 270 -15.38 -8.80 2.47
C HIS A 270 -16.85 -8.34 2.50
N TYR A 271 -17.29 -7.61 1.49
CA TYR A 271 -18.70 -7.20 1.37
C TYR A 271 -19.63 -8.42 1.24
N TRP A 272 -19.30 -9.39 0.38
CA TRP A 272 -20.11 -10.59 0.13
C TRP A 272 -20.29 -11.40 1.43
N ASN A 273 -19.22 -11.53 2.20
CA ASN A 273 -19.25 -12.19 3.49
C ASN A 273 -20.10 -11.43 4.52
N ALA A 274 -20.07 -10.09 4.48
CA ALA A 274 -20.84 -9.24 5.39
C ALA A 274 -22.35 -9.23 5.06
N ILE A 275 -22.76 -9.28 3.79
CA ILE A 275 -24.19 -9.23 3.43
C ILE A 275 -24.95 -10.54 3.65
N LYS A 276 -24.25 -11.68 3.79
CA LYS A 276 -24.88 -13.01 3.87
C LYS A 276 -26.11 -13.09 4.79
N PRO A 277 -26.11 -12.50 6.00
CA PRO A 277 -27.27 -12.58 6.89
C PRO A 277 -28.50 -11.78 6.43
N PHE A 278 -28.32 -10.79 5.56
CA PHE A 278 -29.39 -9.91 5.06
C PHE A 278 -30.16 -10.53 3.88
N ILE A 279 -29.59 -11.49 3.16
CA ILE A 279 -30.16 -12.03 1.92
C ILE A 279 -31.49 -12.79 2.17
N VAL A 280 -31.74 -13.23 3.40
CA VAL A 280 -32.95 -14.00 3.76
C VAL A 280 -34.20 -13.12 3.74
N GLU A 281 -34.08 -11.83 4.01
CA GLU A 281 -35.21 -10.92 4.14
C GLU A 281 -35.44 -10.14 2.83
N PRO A 282 -36.68 -10.12 2.28
CA PRO A 282 -36.97 -9.41 1.03
C PRO A 282 -36.65 -7.91 1.06
N ILE A 283 -36.95 -7.24 2.17
CA ILE A 283 -36.71 -5.81 2.34
C ILE A 283 -35.20 -5.52 2.35
N GLU A 284 -34.44 -6.35 3.06
CA GLU A 284 -32.99 -6.21 3.12
C GLU A 284 -32.34 -6.46 1.75
N ARG A 285 -32.85 -7.39 0.94
CA ARG A 285 -32.37 -7.58 -0.44
C ARG A 285 -32.55 -6.33 -1.29
N GLU A 286 -33.66 -5.61 -1.14
CA GLU A 286 -33.90 -4.36 -1.85
C GLU A 286 -32.90 -3.29 -1.43
N LEU A 287 -32.64 -3.16 -0.12
CA LEU A 287 -31.65 -2.21 0.42
C LEU A 287 -30.21 -2.52 -0.02
N LEU A 288 -29.91 -3.79 -0.32
CA LEU A 288 -28.60 -4.21 -0.79
C LEU A 288 -28.40 -4.04 -2.30
N ARG A 289 -29.44 -3.64 -3.05
CA ARG A 289 -29.37 -3.55 -4.50
C ARG A 289 -28.35 -2.53 -4.98
N GLU A 290 -28.51 -1.26 -4.61
CA GLU A 290 -27.62 -0.18 -5.06
C GLU A 290 -26.16 -0.42 -4.64
N PRO A 291 -25.85 -0.82 -3.39
CA PRO A 291 -24.45 -1.03 -3.01
C PRO A 291 -23.85 -2.29 -3.65
N MET A 292 -24.66 -3.30 -3.98
CA MET A 292 -24.20 -4.48 -4.73
C MET A 292 -23.91 -4.15 -6.19
N GLU A 293 -24.78 -3.37 -6.85
CA GLU A 293 -24.56 -2.85 -8.21
C GLU A 293 -23.25 -2.05 -8.25
N ALA A 294 -23.02 -1.15 -7.29
CA ALA A 294 -21.77 -0.39 -7.19
C ALA A 294 -20.52 -1.26 -7.09
N VAL A 295 -20.55 -2.37 -6.33
CA VAL A 295 -19.40 -3.28 -6.24
C VAL A 295 -19.20 -4.05 -7.55
N LEU A 296 -20.28 -4.50 -8.20
CA LEU A 296 -20.19 -5.19 -9.48
C LEU A 296 -19.65 -4.27 -10.59
N GLU A 297 -20.06 -3.00 -10.61
CA GLU A 297 -19.51 -1.98 -11.50
C GLU A 297 -18.01 -1.78 -11.30
N CYS A 298 -17.55 -1.72 -10.03
CA CYS A 298 -16.13 -1.64 -9.73
C CYS A 298 -15.35 -2.82 -10.31
N ILE A 299 -15.85 -4.05 -10.12
CA ILE A 299 -15.23 -5.28 -10.63
C ILE A 299 -15.19 -5.28 -12.16
N ALA A 300 -16.29 -4.95 -12.81
CA ALA A 300 -16.38 -4.93 -14.27
C ALA A 300 -15.40 -3.91 -14.87
N ALA A 301 -15.29 -2.72 -14.26
CA ALA A 301 -14.39 -1.68 -14.73
C ALA A 301 -12.91 -2.08 -14.65
N VAL A 302 -12.47 -2.75 -13.57
CA VAL A 302 -11.07 -3.21 -13.48
C VAL A 302 -10.79 -4.43 -14.35
N ALA A 303 -11.76 -5.32 -14.54
CA ALA A 303 -11.61 -6.48 -15.41
C ALA A 303 -11.45 -6.08 -16.90
N ALA A 304 -12.20 -5.07 -17.35
CA ALA A 304 -12.08 -4.56 -18.71
C ALA A 304 -10.68 -3.96 -19.00
N ASN A 305 -10.04 -3.37 -17.99
CA ASN A 305 -8.70 -2.80 -18.12
C ASN A 305 -7.58 -3.85 -18.17
N GLU A 306 -7.82 -5.06 -17.67
CA GLU A 306 -6.84 -6.17 -17.75
C GLU A 306 -6.88 -6.82 -19.14
N VAL A 307 -8.08 -7.07 -19.68
CA VAL A 307 -8.25 -7.68 -21.01
C VAL A 307 -7.65 -6.79 -22.11
N GLY A 308 -7.82 -5.46 -22.01
CA GLY A 308 -7.25 -4.54 -23.00
C GLY A 308 -5.72 -4.46 -22.99
N LYS A 309 -5.02 -4.93 -21.94
CA LYS A 309 -3.55 -5.03 -21.93
C LYS A 309 -3.06 -6.30 -22.60
N GLU A 310 -3.78 -7.41 -22.43
CA GLU A 310 -3.44 -8.68 -23.09
C GLU A 310 -3.59 -8.57 -24.61
N ASP A 311 -4.56 -7.79 -25.11
CA ASP A 311 -4.74 -7.54 -26.54
C ASP A 311 -3.68 -6.59 -27.14
N GLU A 312 -3.04 -5.71 -26.35
CA GLU A 312 -1.97 -4.80 -26.83
C GLU A 312 -0.59 -5.49 -26.90
N ASP A 313 -0.34 -6.49 -26.05
CA ASP A 313 0.91 -7.26 -26.06
C ASP A 313 0.97 -8.30 -27.20
N ASP A 314 -0.18 -8.72 -27.76
CA ASP A 314 -0.25 -9.66 -28.89
C ASP A 314 -0.01 -9.00 -30.27
N ASP A 315 -0.01 -7.66 -30.35
CA ASP A 315 0.16 -6.91 -31.61
C ASP A 315 1.63 -6.49 -31.90
N GLU A 316 2.60 -6.70 -31.01
CA GLU A 316 4.02 -6.36 -31.25
C GLU A 316 4.86 -7.46 -31.91
N ASP A 317 4.34 -8.68 -32.10
CA ASP A 317 5.08 -9.81 -32.69
C ASP A 317 4.67 -10.13 -34.14
N THR A 318 4.60 -9.13 -35.04
CA THR A 318 4.55 -9.39 -36.49
C THR A 318 5.24 -8.34 -37.38
N GLU A 319 6.55 -8.12 -37.19
CA GLU A 319 7.38 -7.59 -38.29
C GLU A 319 8.71 -8.35 -38.43
N SER A 320 8.71 -9.39 -39.27
CA SER A 320 9.81 -9.60 -40.20
C SER A 320 9.39 -10.43 -41.40
N ALA A 321 9.35 -9.80 -42.57
CA ALA A 321 9.49 -10.47 -43.85
C ALA A 321 10.42 -9.64 -44.74
N PRO A 322 11.23 -10.31 -45.59
CA PRO A 322 11.38 -9.78 -46.93
C PRO A 322 11.11 -10.82 -48.03
N GLU A 323 10.42 -10.30 -49.04
CA GLU A 323 10.02 -10.74 -50.39
C GLU A 323 10.71 -11.96 -51.06
N LYS A 324 9.90 -12.77 -51.80
CA LYS A 324 9.78 -12.68 -53.28
C LYS A 324 8.86 -13.73 -53.95
N LYS A 325 8.02 -13.21 -54.87
CA LYS A 325 7.54 -13.71 -56.18
C LYS A 325 6.57 -14.90 -56.33
N ALA A 326 5.38 -14.51 -56.82
CA ALA A 326 4.71 -14.93 -58.07
C ALA A 326 3.77 -16.15 -58.10
N SER A 327 2.49 -15.82 -58.34
CA SER A 327 1.59 -16.36 -59.39
C SER A 327 0.42 -17.28 -59.00
N LYS A 328 -0.78 -16.81 -59.44
CA LYS A 328 -2.06 -17.46 -59.80
C LYS A 328 -3.17 -17.62 -58.73
N LYS A 329 -4.24 -16.82 -58.92
CA LYS A 329 -5.66 -17.01 -58.55
C LYS A 329 -6.31 -18.15 -59.37
N PRO A 330 -7.61 -18.50 -59.14
CA PRO A 330 -8.41 -18.57 -57.91
C PRO A 330 -9.20 -19.91 -57.83
N VAL A 331 -10.07 -20.11 -56.82
CA VAL A 331 -11.49 -20.57 -56.96
C VAL A 331 -12.11 -20.94 -55.59
N SER A 332 -13.41 -20.63 -55.50
CA SER A 332 -14.49 -20.88 -54.52
C SER A 332 -14.39 -22.10 -53.58
N SER A 333 -15.11 -22.23 -52.45
CA SER A 333 -16.55 -22.03 -52.15
C SER A 333 -16.74 -22.35 -50.65
N LYS A 334 -17.48 -21.58 -49.84
CA LYS A 334 -18.94 -21.65 -49.56
C LYS A 334 -19.41 -22.95 -48.86
N GLY A 335 -20.06 -22.79 -47.70
CA GLY A 335 -20.82 -23.81 -46.95
C GLY A 335 -20.54 -23.70 -45.44
N GLU A 336 -21.20 -22.86 -44.64
CA GLU A 336 -22.62 -22.82 -44.24
C GLU A 336 -23.09 -24.04 -43.42
N LYS A 337 -23.65 -23.73 -42.24
CA LYS A 337 -24.62 -24.49 -41.41
C LYS A 337 -24.11 -25.67 -40.58
N GLU A 338 -24.66 -25.98 -39.41
CA GLU A 338 -25.55 -25.36 -38.40
C GLU A 338 -25.77 -26.49 -37.37
N LYS A 339 -26.18 -26.09 -36.15
CA LYS A 339 -27.13 -26.83 -35.28
C LYS A 339 -26.66 -28.00 -34.40
N LYS A 340 -26.70 -27.65 -33.10
CA LYS A 340 -27.64 -28.12 -32.06
C LYS A 340 -27.39 -29.45 -31.34
N ALA A 341 -27.32 -29.28 -30.00
CA ALA A 341 -28.10 -29.96 -28.95
C ALA A 341 -27.68 -31.43 -28.67
N LYS A 342 -27.74 -31.98 -27.46
CA LYS A 342 -28.48 -31.65 -26.24
C LYS A 342 -28.00 -32.59 -25.11
N ASP A 343 -28.19 -32.14 -23.88
CA ASP A 343 -28.65 -32.89 -22.70
C ASP A 343 -27.78 -33.95 -21.98
N LYS A 344 -27.73 -33.71 -20.64
CA LYS A 344 -27.93 -34.66 -19.53
C LYS A 344 -26.75 -35.53 -19.09
N GLU A 345 -26.58 -35.90 -17.83
CA GLU A 345 -27.18 -35.64 -16.51
C GLU A 345 -26.18 -36.30 -15.51
N GLY A 346 -26.24 -35.96 -14.22
CA GLY A 346 -25.10 -36.06 -13.31
C GLY A 346 -24.73 -37.45 -12.81
N ASP A 347 -23.66 -37.50 -12.01
CA ASP A 347 -23.64 -38.38 -10.84
C ASP A 347 -22.78 -37.81 -9.71
N LYS A 348 -23.29 -38.02 -8.49
CA LYS A 348 -22.70 -37.65 -7.21
C LYS A 348 -21.52 -38.57 -6.90
N LYS A 349 -20.41 -38.01 -6.42
CA LYS A 349 -19.59 -38.74 -5.44
C LYS A 349 -19.09 -37.81 -4.35
N LYS A 350 -19.37 -38.27 -3.14
CA LYS A 350 -19.20 -37.67 -1.84
C LYS A 350 -17.85 -38.15 -1.34
N ASP A 351 -16.86 -37.26 -1.23
CA ASP A 351 -15.66 -37.55 -0.46
C ASP A 351 -15.39 -36.46 0.57
N LYS A 352 -14.90 -36.96 1.69
CA LYS A 352 -14.97 -36.39 3.03
C LYS A 352 -13.53 -36.05 3.39
N GLU A 353 -13.15 -34.77 3.34
CA GLU A 353 -11.82 -34.35 3.79
C GLU A 353 -11.87 -33.32 4.90
N LYS A 354 -11.04 -33.60 5.92
CA LYS A 354 -10.78 -32.80 7.12
C LYS A 354 -10.19 -31.46 6.71
N GLU A 355 -10.87 -30.37 7.03
CA GLU A 355 -10.25 -29.04 6.98
C GLU A 355 -9.84 -28.61 8.40
N LYS A 356 -8.60 -28.93 8.77
CA LYS A 356 -7.84 -28.19 9.78
C LYS A 356 -6.83 -27.34 8.99
N GLY A 357 -7.18 -26.09 8.74
CA GLY A 357 -6.28 -25.09 8.17
C GLY A 357 -6.68 -23.73 8.67
N LYS A 358 -5.91 -23.17 9.62
CA LYS A 358 -6.06 -21.77 10.02
C LYS A 358 -5.72 -20.89 8.80
N PRO A 359 -6.54 -19.91 8.41
CA PRO A 359 -6.15 -18.98 7.36
C PRO A 359 -4.96 -18.14 7.83
N GLY A 360 -3.87 -18.22 7.08
CA GLY A 360 -2.61 -17.54 7.37
C GLY A 360 -2.79 -16.03 7.47
N GLN A 361 -2.31 -15.46 8.58
CA GLN A 361 -1.99 -14.04 8.68
C GLN A 361 -0.84 -13.76 7.71
N TYR A 362 -1.17 -13.30 6.50
CA TYR A 362 -0.20 -12.64 5.65
C TYR A 362 0.21 -11.35 6.36
N ASN A 363 1.47 -11.26 6.79
CA ASN A 363 2.08 -10.07 7.37
C ASN A 363 2.07 -8.93 6.33
N HIS A 364 0.95 -8.21 6.24
CA HIS A 364 0.74 -7.07 5.35
C HIS A 364 1.71 -5.91 5.63
N THR A 365 2.37 -5.91 6.80
CA THR A 365 3.38 -4.92 7.19
C THR A 365 4.62 -4.94 6.28
N LEU A 366 4.95 -6.09 5.67
CA LEU A 366 6.06 -6.21 4.72
C LEU A 366 5.71 -5.70 3.31
N CYS A 367 4.42 -5.60 2.95
CA CYS A 367 4.03 -5.08 1.63
C CYS A 367 4.25 -3.57 1.50
N LEU A 368 4.27 -2.82 2.61
CA LEU A 368 4.54 -1.37 2.56
C LEU A 368 6.01 -1.04 2.32
N LEU A 369 6.93 -2.00 2.49
CA LEU A 369 8.33 -1.87 2.10
C LEU A 369 8.57 -2.06 0.60
N ARG A 370 7.56 -2.46 -0.18
CA ARG A 370 7.67 -2.62 -1.64
C ARG A 370 7.30 -1.38 -2.47
N TYR A 371 6.83 -0.31 -1.83
CA TYR A 371 6.56 0.95 -2.51
C TYR A 371 7.62 1.99 -2.13
N HIS A 372 8.84 1.80 -2.61
CA HIS A 372 9.81 2.86 -2.92
C HIS A 372 10.93 2.35 -3.81
#